data_AF-A0A349E3D6-F1
#
_entry.id   AF-A0A349E3D6-F1
#
_cell.length_a   1.000
_cell.length_b   1.000
_cell.length_c   1.000
_cell.angle_alpha   90.00
_cell.angle_beta   90.00
_cell.angle_gamma   90.00
#
_symmetry.space_group_name_H-M   'P 1'
#
loop_
_entity.id
_entity.type
_entity.pdbx_description
1 polymer ?
#
loop_
_entity_poly.entity_id
_entity_poly.type
_entity_poly.pdbx_seq_one_letter_code
_entity_poly.pdbx_strand_id
1 'polypeptide(L)'
;MADTITNIENLLLGFTNSLTNASVGLNKEFKTRPELQELPFEYHIPKMSIEIGVNLTTTKGKIKSIIFFKKESSEEETINTKINLDIVATPPRNRPAIIHNEANNEKTGKRKEGIFAIRHQSGKYMNAENGGSSGAIFLNKEANQVSLDEHFTVYRLPDSTVVFQTRNGNYLTVNEEGHQPNFFEVKALPLKAGKEIGPQQKFVIEPLNNGEPGVGLKSVFSERYIRVGDQRKNPQLYADKMPFTRDDVFFITDNES
;
A
#
# COMPACT_ATOMS: atom_id res chain seq x y z
N MET A 1 -42.28 -11.36 -32.84
CA MET A 1 -41.57 -10.53 -31.84
C MET A 1 -40.15 -11.06 -31.81
N ALA A 2 -39.20 -10.32 -32.37
CA ALA A 2 -37.79 -10.67 -32.26
C ALA A 2 -37.33 -10.14 -30.91
N ASP A 3 -37.03 -11.03 -29.98
CA ASP A 3 -36.47 -10.68 -28.69
C ASP A 3 -35.14 -9.98 -28.94
N THR A 4 -35.14 -8.66 -28.72
CA THR A 4 -33.92 -7.88 -28.64
C THR A 4 -33.26 -8.20 -27.31
N ILE A 5 -32.67 -9.39 -27.23
CA ILE A 5 -31.72 -9.74 -26.20
C ILE A 5 -30.50 -8.88 -26.53
N THR A 6 -30.44 -7.71 -25.92
CA THR A 6 -29.21 -6.96 -25.71
C THR A 6 -28.24 -7.95 -25.08
N ASN A 7 -27.43 -8.61 -25.91
CA ASN A 7 -26.62 -9.71 -25.42
C ASN A 7 -25.41 -9.12 -24.70
N ILE A 8 -25.66 -8.69 -23.46
CA ILE A 8 -24.68 -8.18 -22.51
C ILE A 8 -23.53 -9.17 -22.37
N GLU A 9 -23.79 -10.47 -22.55
CA GLU A 9 -22.74 -11.50 -22.59
C GLU A 9 -21.71 -11.23 -23.69
N ASN A 10 -22.16 -10.88 -24.90
CA ASN A 10 -21.26 -10.53 -26.00
C ASN A 10 -20.47 -9.24 -25.71
N LEU A 11 -21.08 -8.28 -25.00
CA LEU A 11 -20.41 -7.06 -24.56
C LEU A 11 -19.30 -7.37 -23.55
N LEU A 12 -19.63 -8.15 -22.51
CA LEU A 12 -18.70 -8.57 -21.47
C LEU A 12 -17.58 -9.45 -22.03
N LEU A 13 -17.89 -10.31 -23.00
CA LEU A 13 -16.90 -11.15 -23.67
C LEU A 13 -15.92 -10.30 -24.51
N GLY A 14 -16.41 -9.31 -25.25
CA GLY A 14 -15.56 -8.37 -26.00
C GLY A 14 -14.63 -7.57 -25.07
N PHE A 15 -15.16 -7.14 -23.93
CA PHE A 15 -14.39 -6.45 -22.89
C PHE A 15 -13.29 -7.34 -22.32
N THR A 16 -13.65 -8.56 -21.91
CA THR A 16 -12.73 -9.56 -21.34
C THR A 16 -11.61 -9.90 -22.32
N ASN A 17 -11.93 -10.11 -23.59
CA ASN A 17 -10.93 -10.40 -24.63
C ASN A 17 -9.96 -9.22 -24.83
N SER A 18 -10.47 -7.99 -24.81
CA SER A 18 -9.65 -6.78 -24.96
C SER A 18 -8.68 -6.61 -23.79
N LEU A 19 -9.17 -6.77 -22.55
CA LEU A 19 -8.33 -6.73 -21.34
C LEU A 19 -7.29 -7.85 -21.32
N THR A 20 -7.66 -9.05 -21.75
CA THR A 20 -6.76 -10.21 -21.81
C THR A 20 -5.63 -9.97 -22.80
N ASN A 21 -5.96 -9.50 -24.00
CA ASN A 21 -4.96 -9.19 -25.04
C ASN A 21 -4.00 -8.08 -24.60
N ALA A 22 -4.53 -7.02 -23.97
CA ALA A 22 -3.73 -5.94 -23.40
C ALA A 22 -2.75 -6.46 -22.33
N SER A 23 -3.25 -7.29 -21.42
CA SER A 23 -2.46 -7.90 -20.35
C SER A 23 -1.35 -8.82 -20.91
N VAL A 24 -1.65 -9.61 -21.94
CA VAL A 24 -0.67 -10.46 -22.62
C VAL A 24 0.40 -9.62 -23.34
N GLY A 25 -0.01 -8.55 -24.04
CA GLY A 25 0.90 -7.63 -24.72
C GLY A 25 1.87 -6.97 -23.75
N LEU A 26 1.34 -6.45 -22.64
CA LEU A 26 2.12 -5.81 -21.59
C LEU A 26 3.09 -6.80 -20.91
N ASN A 27 2.67 -8.04 -20.64
CA ASN A 27 3.56 -9.09 -20.13
C ASN A 27 4.67 -9.45 -21.12
N LYS A 28 4.38 -9.47 -22.44
CA LYS A 28 5.38 -9.71 -23.47
C LYS A 28 6.43 -8.60 -23.47
N GLU A 29 6.00 -7.34 -23.34
CA GLU A 29 6.90 -6.19 -23.30
C GLU A 29 7.85 -6.25 -22.09
N PHE A 30 7.34 -6.62 -20.91
CA PHE A 30 8.15 -6.86 -19.71
C PHE A 30 9.18 -7.99 -19.87
N LYS A 31 8.87 -9.02 -20.66
CA LYS A 31 9.80 -10.12 -20.93
C LYS A 31 10.89 -9.73 -21.93
N THR A 32 10.57 -8.86 -22.88
CA THR A 32 11.53 -8.38 -23.89
C THR A 32 12.46 -7.29 -23.38
N ARG A 33 12.10 -6.64 -22.27
CA ARG A 33 12.83 -5.51 -21.68
C ARG A 33 13.19 -5.80 -20.22
N PRO A 34 14.15 -6.72 -19.96
CA PRO A 34 14.53 -7.11 -18.61
C PRO A 34 15.02 -5.92 -17.76
N GLU A 35 15.54 -4.85 -18.39
CA GLU A 35 15.92 -3.61 -17.72
C GLU A 35 14.74 -2.92 -17.00
N LEU A 36 13.51 -3.11 -17.48
CA LEU A 36 12.30 -2.59 -16.81
C LEU A 36 11.94 -3.37 -15.53
N GLN A 37 12.54 -4.55 -15.32
CA GLN A 37 12.31 -5.34 -14.10
C GLN A 37 13.19 -4.88 -12.93
N GLU A 38 14.34 -4.28 -13.24
CA GLU A 38 15.36 -3.81 -12.28
C GLU A 38 15.16 -2.35 -11.87
N LEU A 39 14.45 -1.56 -12.68
CA LEU A 39 14.17 -0.16 -12.36
C LEU A 39 13.06 -0.03 -11.29
N PRO A 40 13.16 0.95 -10.36
CA PRO A 40 12.11 1.18 -9.38
C PRO A 40 10.77 1.46 -10.06
N PHE A 41 9.71 0.81 -9.56
CA PHE A 41 8.39 0.80 -10.19
C PHE A 41 7.77 2.20 -10.34
N GLU A 42 8.23 3.16 -9.53
CA GLU A 42 7.81 4.55 -9.53
C GLU A 42 8.15 5.30 -10.83
N TYR A 43 9.14 4.82 -11.60
CA TYR A 43 9.61 5.52 -12.80
C TYR A 43 8.99 5.00 -14.12
N HIS A 44 8.42 3.80 -14.14
CA HIS A 44 7.98 3.15 -15.40
C HIS A 44 6.73 2.30 -15.26
N ILE A 45 5.63 2.84 -14.71
CA ILE A 45 4.33 2.15 -14.78
C ILE A 45 3.92 2.08 -16.25
N PRO A 46 3.95 0.90 -16.90
CA PRO A 46 3.50 0.79 -18.27
C PRO A 46 1.99 0.97 -18.25
N LYS A 47 1.55 2.01 -18.94
CA LYS A 47 0.16 2.37 -19.11
C LYS A 47 -0.27 1.93 -20.50
N MET A 48 -1.34 1.16 -20.59
CA MET A 48 -1.99 0.89 -21.86
C MET A 48 -3.36 1.56 -21.85
N SER A 49 -3.60 2.43 -22.83
CA SER A 49 -4.92 3.02 -23.05
C SER A 49 -5.67 2.17 -24.08
N ILE A 50 -6.83 1.64 -23.71
CA ILE A 50 -7.75 0.98 -24.61
C ILE A 50 -8.90 1.95 -24.92
N GLU A 51 -9.10 2.24 -26.20
CA GLU A 51 -10.32 2.90 -26.67
C GLU A 51 -11.31 1.82 -27.12
N ILE A 52 -12.48 1.77 -26.49
CA ILE A 52 -13.58 0.89 -26.87
C ILE A 52 -14.66 1.73 -27.55
N GLY A 53 -14.85 1.50 -28.85
CA GLY A 53 -15.98 2.04 -29.59
C GLY A 53 -17.26 1.23 -29.34
N VAL A 54 -18.31 1.89 -28.86
CA VAL A 54 -19.64 1.32 -28.68
C VAL A 54 -20.58 1.99 -29.67
N ASN A 55 -21.01 1.27 -30.69
CA ASN A 55 -22.01 1.75 -31.64
C ASN A 55 -23.36 1.14 -31.26
N LEU A 56 -24.31 1.99 -30.89
CA LEU A 56 -25.69 1.63 -30.61
C LEU A 56 -26.53 1.93 -31.85
N THR A 57 -27.02 0.89 -32.49
CA THR A 57 -27.98 1.05 -33.58
C THR A 57 -29.39 1.12 -33.02
N THR A 58 -30.16 2.15 -33.38
CA THR A 58 -31.57 2.23 -33.01
C THR A 58 -32.50 2.18 -34.22
N THR A 59 -33.71 1.63 -34.03
CA THR A 59 -34.78 1.72 -35.03
C THR A 59 -36.08 2.04 -34.28
N LYS A 60 -36.68 3.19 -34.60
CA LYS A 60 -37.92 3.69 -33.94
C LYS A 60 -37.79 3.74 -32.40
N GLY A 61 -36.64 4.21 -31.89
CA GLY A 61 -36.37 4.34 -30.45
C GLY A 61 -36.08 3.04 -29.70
N LYS A 62 -35.96 1.90 -30.39
CA LYS A 62 -35.53 0.62 -29.79
C LYS A 62 -34.09 0.29 -30.21
N ILE A 63 -33.25 -0.06 -29.24
CA ILE A 63 -31.86 -0.50 -29.47
C ILE A 63 -31.89 -1.88 -30.13
N LYS A 64 -31.21 -2.04 -31.26
CA LYS A 64 -31.21 -3.26 -32.08
C LYS A 64 -29.93 -4.08 -31.89
N SER A 65 -28.78 -3.43 -31.74
CA SER A 65 -27.48 -4.09 -31.59
C SER A 65 -26.42 -3.16 -30.99
N ILE A 66 -25.43 -3.78 -30.33
CA ILE A 66 -24.17 -3.17 -29.91
C ILE A 66 -23.05 -3.78 -30.78
N ILE A 67 -22.31 -2.98 -31.54
CA ILE A 67 -21.24 -3.47 -32.43
C ILE A 67 -19.92 -2.74 -32.15
N PHE A 68 -18.85 -3.50 -31.93
CA PHE A 68 -17.52 -2.98 -31.58
C PHE A 68 -16.69 -2.52 -32.78
N PHE A 69 -16.93 -3.08 -33.97
CA PHE A 69 -16.30 -2.63 -35.22
C PHE A 69 -17.24 -2.91 -36.40
N LYS A 70 -17.69 -1.89 -37.14
CA LYS A 70 -18.28 -2.11 -38.47
C LYS A 70 -18.21 -0.90 -39.40
N LYS A 71 -18.05 -1.25 -40.67
CA LYS A 71 -18.12 -0.42 -41.88
C LYS A 71 -19.54 0.17 -42.01
N GLU A 72 -19.61 1.48 -42.23
CA GLU A 72 -20.85 2.25 -42.34
C GLU A 72 -21.79 1.68 -43.41
N SER A 73 -23.08 1.54 -43.09
CA SER A 73 -24.16 1.33 -44.05
C SER A 73 -25.28 2.34 -43.78
N SER A 74 -25.85 2.88 -44.85
CA SER A 74 -26.47 4.21 -44.94
C SER A 74 -27.90 4.37 -44.42
N GLU A 75 -28.44 3.48 -43.58
CA GLU A 75 -29.88 3.52 -43.23
C GLU A 75 -30.22 3.35 -41.73
N GLU A 76 -29.26 3.43 -40.80
CA GLU A 76 -29.53 3.29 -39.36
C GLU A 76 -29.00 4.48 -38.53
N GLU A 77 -29.77 4.95 -37.54
CA GLU A 77 -29.28 5.91 -36.53
C GLU A 77 -28.31 5.19 -35.58
N THR A 78 -27.03 5.49 -35.71
CA THR A 78 -25.96 4.98 -34.86
C THR A 78 -25.54 6.03 -33.83
N ILE A 79 -25.68 5.71 -32.54
CA ILE A 79 -25.06 6.48 -31.45
C ILE A 79 -23.69 5.87 -31.19
N ASN A 80 -22.63 6.64 -31.45
CA ASN A 80 -21.26 6.21 -31.25
C ASN A 80 -20.75 6.79 -29.93
N THR A 81 -20.42 5.93 -28.97
CA THR A 81 -19.78 6.31 -27.70
C THR A 81 -18.40 5.69 -27.62
N LYS A 82 -17.43 6.46 -27.14
CA LYS A 82 -16.07 5.98 -26.88
C LYS A 82 -15.86 5.83 -25.38
N ILE A 83 -15.36 4.67 -24.95
CA ILE A 83 -14.93 4.44 -23.58
C ILE A 83 -13.41 4.35 -23.60
N ASN A 84 -12.75 5.25 -22.89
CA ASN A 84 -11.30 5.23 -22.70
C ASN A 84 -11.00 4.53 -21.38
N LEU A 85 -10.21 3.47 -21.42
CA LEU A 85 -9.77 2.73 -20.25
C LEU A 85 -8.26 2.77 -20.17
N ASP A 86 -7.76 3.25 -19.04
CA ASP A 86 -6.36 3.23 -18.72
C ASP A 86 -6.07 2.02 -17.84
N ILE A 87 -5.32 1.06 -18.39
CA ILE A 87 -4.87 -0.11 -17.66
C ILE A 87 -3.44 0.13 -17.24
N VAL A 88 -3.21 0.06 -15.93
CA VAL A 88 -1.89 0.13 -15.34
C VAL A 88 -1.53 -1.24 -14.80
N ALA A 89 -0.34 -1.72 -15.14
CA ALA A 89 0.18 -2.93 -14.53
C ALA A 89 0.64 -2.60 -13.12
N THR A 90 -0.08 -3.09 -12.12
CA THR A 90 0.41 -3.11 -10.75
C THR A 90 1.14 -4.44 -10.52
N PRO A 91 2.32 -4.45 -9.89
CA PRO A 91 2.99 -5.69 -9.60
C PRO A 91 2.08 -6.51 -8.65
N PRO A 92 2.07 -7.84 -8.76
CA PRO A 92 1.47 -8.64 -7.71
C PRO A 92 2.14 -8.24 -6.40
N ARG A 93 1.34 -7.93 -5.36
CA ARG A 93 1.84 -7.63 -3.99
C ARG A 93 2.76 -8.74 -3.42
N ASN A 94 2.87 -9.86 -4.13
CA ASN A 94 3.77 -10.97 -3.88
C ASN A 94 4.92 -11.03 -4.91
N ARG A 95 5.77 -10.00 -5.05
CA ARG A 95 7.14 -10.30 -5.52
C ARG A 95 7.83 -11.09 -4.39
N PRO A 96 8.29 -12.34 -4.63
CA PRO A 96 9.42 -12.82 -3.87
C PRO A 96 10.53 -11.82 -4.14
N ALA A 97 11.03 -11.17 -3.08
CA ALA A 97 12.23 -10.37 -3.20
C ALA A 97 13.28 -11.21 -3.93
N ILE A 98 13.95 -10.63 -4.92
CA ILE A 98 15.20 -11.19 -5.43
C ILE A 98 16.07 -11.40 -4.19
N ILE A 99 16.25 -12.67 -3.83
CA ILE A 99 16.99 -13.07 -2.65
C ILE A 99 18.46 -12.80 -2.97
N HIS A 100 18.91 -11.57 -2.72
CA HIS A 100 20.27 -11.42 -2.25
C HIS A 100 20.30 -12.17 -0.92
N ASN A 101 20.95 -13.33 -0.93
CA ASN A 101 21.16 -14.20 0.22
C ASN A 101 21.93 -13.45 1.31
N GLU A 102 21.25 -12.63 2.10
CA GLU A 102 21.64 -12.33 3.46
C GLU A 102 21.09 -13.46 4.33
N ALA A 103 22.01 -14.34 4.75
CA ALA A 103 21.82 -15.47 5.64
C ALA A 103 20.54 -15.37 6.51
N ASN A 104 19.57 -16.22 6.17
CA ASN A 104 18.29 -16.37 6.84
C ASN A 104 18.44 -16.45 8.37
N ASN A 105 17.69 -15.58 9.05
CA ASN A 105 17.31 -15.75 10.46
C ASN A 105 16.21 -16.84 10.58
N GLU A 106 16.50 -18.03 10.03
CA GLU A 106 15.60 -19.18 9.88
C GLU A 106 15.01 -19.67 11.21
N LYS A 107 15.63 -19.32 12.34
CA LYS A 107 15.13 -19.62 13.68
C LYS A 107 13.95 -18.77 14.14
N THR A 108 13.64 -17.66 13.48
CA THR A 108 12.62 -16.71 13.97
C THR A 108 11.42 -16.53 13.02
N GLY A 109 11.49 -17.08 11.80
CA GLY A 109 10.44 -16.94 10.80
C GLY A 109 10.18 -15.51 10.30
N LYS A 110 11.03 -14.55 10.64
CA LYS A 110 10.86 -13.14 10.27
C LYS A 110 11.46 -12.88 8.90
N ARG A 111 10.72 -12.22 8.01
CA ARG A 111 11.21 -11.74 6.72
C ARG A 111 11.51 -10.24 6.81
N LYS A 112 12.74 -9.84 6.50
CA LYS A 112 13.10 -8.42 6.36
C LYS A 112 12.42 -7.87 5.11
N GLU A 113 11.64 -6.81 5.27
CA GLU A 113 10.95 -6.13 4.16
C GLU A 113 11.83 -5.02 3.57
N GLY A 114 12.61 -4.33 4.41
CA GLY A 114 13.43 -3.19 3.99
C GLY A 114 13.73 -2.23 5.14
N ILE A 115 14.34 -1.10 4.79
CA ILE A 115 14.58 0.03 5.70
C ILE A 115 13.67 1.17 5.23
N PHE A 116 12.83 1.66 6.14
CA PHE A 116 11.78 2.60 5.82
C PHE A 116 11.84 3.82 6.72
N ALA A 117 11.36 4.95 6.19
CA ALA A 117 10.96 6.09 6.98
C ALA A 117 9.44 6.05 7.19
N ILE A 118 8.98 6.43 8.38
CA ILE A 118 7.54 6.44 8.71
C ILE A 118 7.11 7.89 8.87
N ARG A 119 6.44 8.43 7.86
CA ARG A 119 5.98 9.82 7.82
C ARG A 119 4.56 9.91 8.36
N HIS A 120 4.33 10.75 9.35
CA HIS A 120 2.99 11.10 9.80
C HIS A 120 2.33 12.07 8.79
N GLN A 121 1.00 12.09 8.73
CA GLN A 121 0.24 13.00 7.85
C GLN A 121 0.51 14.50 8.06
N SER A 122 1.04 14.90 9.22
CA SER A 122 1.56 16.26 9.43
C SER A 122 2.83 16.58 8.63
N GLY A 123 3.34 15.62 7.85
CA GLY A 123 4.56 15.73 7.06
C GLY A 123 5.85 15.39 7.80
N LYS A 124 5.80 15.17 9.13
CA LYS A 124 6.95 14.88 9.99
C LYS A 124 7.24 13.38 10.08
N TYR A 125 8.49 13.00 10.28
CA TYR A 125 8.89 11.60 10.37
C TYR A 125 8.98 11.12 11.82
N MET A 126 8.61 9.85 12.04
CA MET A 126 8.89 9.14 13.27
C MET A 126 10.42 9.05 13.46
N ASN A 127 10.89 9.46 14.62
CA ASN A 127 12.29 9.48 15.01
C ASN A 127 12.47 8.61 16.26
N ALA A 128 13.46 7.73 16.20
CA ALA A 128 13.99 7.00 17.32
C ALA A 128 15.24 7.69 17.83
N GLU A 129 15.11 8.48 18.89
CA GLU A 129 16.17 9.36 19.35
C GLU A 129 17.46 8.59 19.67
N ASN A 130 18.58 9.09 19.14
CA ASN A 130 19.88 8.43 19.21
C ASN A 130 19.84 6.99 18.68
N GLY A 131 19.17 6.76 17.54
CA GLY A 131 18.95 5.45 16.95
C GLY A 131 18.10 4.50 17.80
N GLY A 132 17.33 5.03 18.76
CA GLY A 132 16.50 4.29 19.70
C GLY A 132 17.18 3.94 21.03
N SER A 133 18.43 4.34 21.26
CA SER A 133 19.13 4.05 22.53
C SER A 133 18.58 4.81 23.74
N SER A 134 17.95 5.98 23.55
CA SER A 134 17.29 6.69 24.66
C SER A 134 15.94 6.08 25.04
N GLY A 135 15.40 5.23 24.17
CA GLY A 135 14.06 4.67 24.26
C GLY A 135 12.93 5.62 23.85
N ALA A 136 13.21 6.89 23.59
CA ALA A 136 12.20 7.84 23.15
C ALA A 136 11.84 7.66 21.67
N ILE A 137 10.54 7.73 21.38
CA ILE A 137 9.98 7.76 20.02
C ILE A 137 9.08 8.98 19.90
N PHE A 138 9.36 9.85 18.93
CA PHE A 138 8.59 11.07 18.69
C PHE A 138 8.58 11.44 17.21
N LEU A 139 7.77 12.42 16.81
CA LEU A 139 7.91 13.02 15.49
C LEU A 139 9.01 14.08 15.48
N ASN A 140 9.94 13.98 14.54
CA ASN A 140 10.97 15.00 14.33
C ASN A 140 10.33 16.39 14.10
N LYS A 141 11.01 17.43 14.59
CA LYS A 141 10.61 18.84 14.43
C LYS A 141 10.77 19.33 12.99
N GLU A 142 11.82 18.88 12.31
CA GLU A 142 12.19 19.29 10.95
C GLU A 142 11.56 18.30 9.96
N ALA A 143 10.55 18.73 9.20
CA ALA A 143 9.74 17.84 8.35
C ALA A 143 10.44 17.37 7.04
N ASN A 144 11.64 17.86 6.75
CA ASN A 144 12.21 17.83 5.40
C ASN A 144 13.44 16.95 5.23
N GLN A 145 13.93 16.32 6.30
CA GLN A 145 15.12 15.47 6.24
C GLN A 145 14.88 14.18 7.00
N VAL A 146 15.13 13.05 6.31
CA VAL A 146 15.20 11.75 6.93
C VAL A 146 16.67 11.49 7.26
N SER A 147 17.00 11.38 8.54
CA SER A 147 18.31 10.97 9.01
C SER A 147 18.30 9.49 9.38
N LEU A 148 19.44 8.99 9.84
CA LEU A 148 19.57 7.60 10.31
C LEU A 148 18.68 7.29 11.53
N ASP A 149 18.26 8.30 12.30
CA ASP A 149 17.40 8.11 13.47
C ASP A 149 15.91 7.97 13.08
N GLU A 150 15.53 8.30 11.84
CA GLU A 150 14.20 8.07 11.27
C GLU A 150 14.11 6.74 10.49
N HIS A 151 15.19 5.97 10.40
CA HIS A 151 15.23 4.69 9.71
C HIS A 151 14.81 3.54 10.62
N PHE A 152 13.82 2.78 10.15
CA PHE A 152 13.36 1.57 10.80
C PHE A 152 13.50 0.38 9.85
N THR A 153 14.19 -0.67 10.30
CA THR A 153 14.14 -1.95 9.61
C THR A 153 12.80 -2.60 9.92
N VAL A 154 12.00 -2.85 8.89
CA VAL A 154 10.69 -3.50 9.04
C VAL A 154 10.84 -4.99 8.78
N TYR A 155 10.34 -5.79 9.71
CA TYR A 155 10.23 -7.23 9.52
C TYR A 155 8.76 -7.65 9.54
N ARG A 156 8.37 -8.48 8.58
CA ARG A 156 7.09 -9.19 8.60
C ARG A 156 7.25 -10.54 9.29
N LEU A 157 6.32 -10.84 10.18
CA LEU A 157 6.25 -12.09 10.92
C LEU A 157 5.33 -13.11 10.20
N PRO A 158 5.40 -14.41 10.54
CA PRO A 158 4.55 -15.44 9.92
C PRO A 158 3.04 -15.23 10.14
N ASP A 159 2.65 -14.53 11.21
CA ASP A 159 1.27 -14.18 11.54
C ASP A 159 0.77 -12.92 10.82
N SER A 160 1.50 -12.46 9.79
CA SER A 160 1.22 -11.24 9.02
C SER A 160 1.35 -9.91 9.78
N THR A 161 1.70 -9.94 11.07
CA THR A 161 2.06 -8.73 11.82
C THR A 161 3.45 -8.25 11.43
N VAL A 162 3.77 -7.01 11.80
CA VAL A 162 5.09 -6.41 11.56
C VAL A 162 5.72 -5.94 12.85
N VAL A 163 7.04 -5.81 12.81
CA VAL A 163 7.84 -5.17 13.85
C VAL A 163 8.78 -4.14 13.24
N PHE A 164 8.99 -3.06 13.98
CA PHE A 164 9.87 -1.97 13.58
C PHE A 164 11.12 -2.00 14.47
N GLN A 165 12.26 -2.28 13.87
CA GLN A 165 13.55 -2.28 14.56
C GLN A 165 14.29 -0.98 14.26
N THR A 166 14.75 -0.29 15.31
CA THR A 166 15.58 0.90 15.17
C THR A 166 17.00 0.52 14.75
N ARG A 167 17.80 1.49 14.31
CA ARG A 167 19.22 1.28 13.94
C ARG A 167 20.03 0.56 15.04
N ASN A 168 19.77 0.86 16.31
CA ASN A 168 20.53 0.27 17.42
C ASN A 168 19.96 -1.09 17.89
N GLY A 169 19.07 -1.69 17.11
CA GLY A 169 18.53 -3.02 17.36
C GLY A 169 17.36 -3.09 18.34
N ASN A 170 16.92 -1.96 18.89
CA ASN A 170 15.73 -1.86 19.73
C ASN A 170 14.46 -1.96 18.89
N TYR A 171 13.34 -2.30 19.52
CA TYR A 171 12.06 -2.46 18.84
C TYR A 171 11.05 -1.43 19.33
N LEU A 172 10.27 -0.92 18.38
CA LEU A 172 9.07 -0.16 18.70
C LEU A 172 8.17 -1.01 19.59
N THR A 173 7.82 -0.48 20.76
CA THR A 173 7.18 -1.20 21.85
C THR A 173 6.09 -0.34 22.46
N VAL A 174 4.87 -0.87 22.55
CA VAL A 174 3.81 -0.28 23.37
C VAL A 174 4.08 -0.63 24.83
N ASN A 175 4.50 0.37 25.60
CA ASN A 175 4.96 0.20 26.98
C ASN A 175 3.77 0.24 27.96
N GLU A 176 3.71 -0.75 28.83
CA GLU A 176 2.70 -0.88 29.89
C GLU A 176 3.01 0.00 31.11
N GLU A 177 4.30 0.27 31.37
CA GLU A 177 4.76 0.97 32.59
C GLU A 177 4.42 2.47 32.62
N GLY A 178 3.80 3.01 31.57
CA GLY A 178 3.35 4.40 31.47
C GLY A 178 1.84 4.59 31.64
N HIS A 179 1.15 3.65 32.28
CA HIS A 179 -0.32 3.59 32.37
C HIS A 179 -0.98 4.90 32.83
N GLN A 180 -1.39 5.72 31.87
CA GLN A 180 -2.57 6.55 32.02
C GLN A 180 -3.78 5.74 31.52
N PRO A 181 -4.97 5.87 32.13
CA PRO A 181 -6.12 4.99 31.87
C PRO A 181 -6.56 4.91 30.39
N ASN A 182 -6.15 5.89 29.59
CA ASN A 182 -6.60 6.09 28.23
C ASN A 182 -5.54 5.83 27.15
N PHE A 183 -4.24 5.83 27.48
CA PHE A 183 -3.20 5.58 26.48
C PHE A 183 -2.01 4.80 27.02
N PHE A 184 -1.28 4.18 26.09
CA PHE A 184 0.00 3.54 26.33
C PHE A 184 1.10 4.30 25.58
N GLU A 185 2.21 4.58 26.23
CA GLU A 185 3.35 5.22 25.57
C GLU A 185 4.03 4.25 24.59
N VAL A 186 4.52 4.75 23.47
CA VAL A 186 5.30 3.98 22.51
C VAL A 186 6.78 4.34 22.67
N LYS A 187 7.64 3.33 22.85
CA LYS A 187 9.09 3.48 23.07
C LYS A 187 9.92 2.57 22.17
N ALA A 188 11.20 2.85 22.05
CA ALA A 188 12.19 1.93 21.47
C ALA A 188 12.87 1.13 22.58
N LEU A 189 12.41 -0.09 22.84
CA LEU A 189 12.95 -0.91 23.93
C LEU A 189 13.72 -2.12 23.39
N PRO A 190 14.82 -2.54 24.05
CA PRO A 190 15.45 -3.82 23.73
C PRO A 190 14.50 -4.96 24.08
N LEU A 191 14.65 -6.10 23.38
CA LEU A 191 14.02 -7.33 23.85
C LEU A 191 14.64 -7.72 25.19
N LYS A 192 13.80 -8.13 26.15
CA LYS A 192 14.28 -8.70 27.41
C LYS A 192 15.13 -9.94 27.11
N ALA A 193 16.22 -10.14 27.84
CA ALA A 193 17.13 -11.27 27.60
C ALA A 193 16.38 -12.61 27.57
N GLY A 194 16.61 -13.39 26.52
CA GLY A 194 15.93 -14.68 26.31
C GLY A 194 14.44 -14.60 26.00
N LYS A 195 13.88 -13.40 25.75
CA LYS A 195 12.51 -13.22 25.29
C LYS A 195 12.46 -13.06 23.78
N GLU A 196 11.46 -13.69 23.19
CA GLU A 196 11.08 -13.48 21.80
C GLU A 196 10.26 -12.19 21.65
N ILE A 197 9.97 -11.82 20.40
CA ILE A 197 9.07 -10.71 20.09
C ILE A 197 7.67 -11.03 20.61
N GLY A 198 7.22 -10.25 21.58
CA GLY A 198 5.90 -10.37 22.17
C GLY A 198 4.87 -9.45 21.51
N PRO A 199 3.60 -9.53 21.93
CA PRO A 199 2.52 -8.68 21.41
C PRO A 199 2.81 -7.18 21.50
N GLN A 200 3.58 -6.73 22.51
CA GLN A 200 3.92 -5.31 22.71
C GLN A 200 4.80 -4.73 21.59
N GLN A 201 5.51 -5.58 20.84
CA GLN A 201 6.36 -5.18 19.72
C GLN A 201 5.68 -5.38 18.36
N LYS A 202 4.49 -5.98 18.34
CA LYS A 202 3.79 -6.35 17.09
C LYS A 202 2.74 -5.32 16.72
N PHE A 203 2.69 -5.02 15.42
CA PHE A 203 1.75 -4.08 14.84
C PHE A 203 1.07 -4.67 13.61
N VAL A 204 -0.14 -4.21 13.35
CA VAL A 204 -0.85 -4.40 12.09
C VAL A 204 -0.79 -3.09 11.32
N ILE A 205 -0.37 -3.17 10.05
CA ILE A 205 -0.46 -2.06 9.11
C ILE A 205 -1.81 -2.19 8.39
N GLU A 206 -2.73 -1.29 8.67
CA GLU A 206 -4.07 -1.32 8.08
C GLU A 206 -4.22 -0.23 7.01
N PRO A 207 -4.52 -0.58 5.76
CA PRO A 207 -4.79 0.41 4.72
C PRO A 207 -6.08 1.18 5.03
N LEU A 208 -6.15 2.43 4.56
CA LEU A 208 -7.37 3.22 4.68
C LEU A 208 -8.47 2.66 3.76
N ASN A 209 -9.66 2.44 4.31
CA ASN A 209 -10.80 1.85 3.59
C ASN A 209 -11.45 2.80 2.55
N ASN A 210 -11.03 4.07 2.50
CA ASN A 210 -11.59 5.10 1.64
C ASN A 210 -10.79 5.33 0.35
N GLY A 211 -9.74 4.53 0.10
CA GLY A 211 -8.87 4.68 -1.07
C GLY A 211 -7.88 5.84 -0.98
N GLU A 212 -7.82 6.57 0.14
CA GLU A 212 -6.77 7.54 0.38
C GLU A 212 -5.42 6.84 0.61
N PRO A 213 -4.30 7.42 0.14
CA PRO A 213 -2.99 6.89 0.44
C PRO A 213 -2.72 7.04 1.95
N GLY A 214 -2.10 6.01 2.53
CA GLY A 214 -1.74 6.00 3.95
C GLY A 214 -2.19 4.73 4.65
N VAL A 215 -1.76 4.60 5.90
CA VAL A 215 -2.03 3.45 6.76
C VAL A 215 -2.30 3.88 8.20
N GLY A 216 -3.14 3.13 8.89
CA GLY A 216 -3.18 3.10 10.34
C GLY A 216 -2.17 2.08 10.87
N LEU A 217 -1.48 2.44 11.96
CA LEU A 217 -0.65 1.51 12.71
C LEU A 217 -1.41 1.06 13.94
N LYS A 218 -1.78 -0.22 14.02
CA LYS A 218 -2.54 -0.77 15.16
C LYS A 218 -1.67 -1.70 15.99
N SER A 219 -1.60 -1.47 17.29
CA SER A 219 -0.89 -2.34 18.24
C SER A 219 -1.67 -3.63 18.47
N VAL A 220 -0.98 -4.77 18.37
CA VAL A 220 -1.55 -6.10 18.70
C VAL A 220 -1.73 -6.27 20.20
N PHE A 221 -0.89 -5.62 21.03
CA PHE A 221 -1.01 -5.71 22.48
C PHE A 221 -2.25 -5.01 23.01
N SER A 222 -2.49 -3.78 22.57
CA SER A 222 -3.54 -2.93 23.13
C SER A 222 -4.80 -2.86 22.27
N GLU A 223 -4.76 -3.40 21.05
CA GLU A 223 -5.82 -3.30 20.04
C GLU A 223 -6.20 -1.85 19.70
N ARG A 224 -5.20 -0.96 19.75
CA ARG A 224 -5.36 0.50 19.60
C ARG A 224 -4.47 1.04 18.51
N TYR A 225 -4.92 2.11 17.86
CA TYR A 225 -4.10 2.81 16.88
C TYR A 225 -3.05 3.68 17.56
N ILE A 226 -1.89 3.74 16.92
CA ILE A 226 -0.79 4.64 17.28
C ILE A 226 -1.14 6.04 16.82
N ARG A 227 -0.90 7.03 17.69
CA ARG A 227 -1.25 8.43 17.53
C ARG A 227 -0.12 9.33 17.99
N VAL A 228 -0.25 10.62 17.71
CA VAL A 228 0.76 11.64 17.98
C VAL A 228 0.25 12.65 19.01
N GLY A 229 1.06 12.88 20.05
CA GLY A 229 0.67 13.66 21.25
C GLY A 229 0.58 15.14 21.00
N ASP A 230 -0.02 15.87 21.98
CA ASP A 230 -0.11 17.32 21.93
C ASP A 230 1.28 17.94 21.69
N GLN A 231 1.35 18.80 20.67
CA GLN A 231 2.54 19.09 19.86
C GLN A 231 3.55 20.05 20.49
N ARG A 232 3.44 20.36 21.79
CA ARG A 232 4.04 21.60 22.30
C ARG A 232 5.55 21.58 22.45
N LYS A 233 6.21 20.41 22.59
CA LYS A 233 7.69 20.35 22.58
C LYS A 233 8.35 19.14 21.91
N ASN A 234 7.77 17.94 21.97
CA ASN A 234 8.20 16.73 21.25
C ASN A 234 6.96 15.83 21.10
N PRO A 235 6.35 15.69 19.90
CA PRO A 235 5.12 14.92 19.73
C PRO A 235 5.42 13.43 19.93
N GLN A 236 5.20 12.94 21.15
CA GLN A 236 5.39 11.52 21.47
C GLN A 236 4.32 10.66 20.83
N LEU A 237 4.65 9.39 20.57
CA LEU A 237 3.69 8.43 20.05
C LEU A 237 3.03 7.65 21.19
N TYR A 238 1.73 7.38 21.07
CA TYR A 238 0.97 6.61 22.04
C TYR A 238 -0.12 5.76 21.36
N ALA A 239 -0.52 4.67 22.01
CA ALA A 239 -1.65 3.85 21.59
C ALA A 239 -2.91 4.23 22.38
N ASP A 240 -3.94 4.74 21.72
CA ASP A 240 -5.14 5.34 22.36
C ASP A 240 -6.44 4.58 22.03
N LYS A 241 -7.39 4.60 22.97
CA LYS A 241 -8.76 4.07 22.84
C LYS A 241 -9.63 4.83 21.86
N MET A 242 -9.25 6.04 21.47
CA MET A 242 -10.06 6.85 20.56
C MET A 242 -10.29 6.15 19.20
N PRO A 243 -11.40 6.43 18.50
CA PRO A 243 -11.64 5.94 17.14
C PRO A 243 -10.61 6.49 16.15
N PHE A 244 -10.09 5.66 15.25
CA PHE A 244 -9.14 6.09 14.22
C PHE A 244 -9.64 7.32 13.46
N THR A 245 -8.81 8.35 13.37
CA THR A 245 -9.09 9.57 12.61
C THR A 245 -8.01 9.79 11.56
N ARG A 246 -8.24 10.77 10.69
CA ARG A 246 -7.24 11.22 9.72
C ARG A 246 -5.93 11.64 10.42
N ASP A 247 -6.02 12.12 11.66
CA ASP A 247 -4.87 12.52 12.47
C ASP A 247 -3.96 11.39 12.95
N ASP A 248 -4.33 10.14 12.66
CA ASP A 248 -3.55 8.96 13.01
C ASP A 248 -2.92 8.29 11.77
N VAL A 249 -2.95 8.96 10.62
CA VAL A 249 -2.46 8.41 9.34
C VAL A 249 -0.95 8.51 9.24
N PHE A 250 -0.33 7.40 8.84
CA PHE A 250 1.08 7.31 8.50
C PHE A 250 1.28 6.91 7.03
N PHE A 251 2.45 7.24 6.51
CA PHE A 251 2.97 6.83 5.21
C PHE A 251 4.29 6.12 5.44
N ILE A 252 4.42 4.90 4.94
CA ILE A 252 5.65 4.12 5.02
C ILE A 252 6.34 4.29 3.67
N THR A 253 7.45 5.01 3.66
CA THR A 253 8.19 5.35 2.44
C THR A 253 9.49 4.57 2.42
N ASP A 254 9.74 3.87 1.31
CA ASP A 254 11.07 3.35 1.00
C ASP A 254 12.04 4.53 0.99
N ASN A 255 13.13 4.40 1.73
CA ASN A 255 14.18 5.39 1.71
C ASN A 255 15.39 4.73 1.05
N GLU A 256 15.33 4.63 -0.29
CA GLU A 256 16.51 4.29 -1.07
C GLU A 256 17.44 5.52 -1.06
N SER A 257 18.38 5.51 -0.12
CA SER A 257 19.59 6.35 -0.17
C SER A 257 20.70 5.63 -0.91
#